data_AF-A0A7J4YHL0-F1
#
_entry.id   AF-A0A7J4YHL0-F1
#
_cell.length_a   1.000
_cell.length_b   1.000
_cell.length_c   1.000
_cell.angle_alpha   90.00
_cell.angle_beta   90.00
_cell.angle_gamma   90.00
#
_symmetry.space_group_name_H-M   'P 1'
#
loop_
_entity.id
_entity.type
_entity.pdbx_description
1 polymer ?
#
loop_
_entity_poly.entity_id
_entity_poly.type
_entity_poly.pdbx_seq_one_letter_code
_entity_poly.pdbx_strand_id
1 'polypeptide(L)'
;ILPIDSPNFITLSHLFMKVDLNIKVKGYYIKLLLIAENNKILLTPNKLADKLGMGKKNVESYNLELYSAGLLRYIPKGIELTPNELLLDNNIAKQRKEWNPTNSKNVVKIAFKSK
;
A
#
# COMPACT_ATOMS: atom_id res chain seq x y z
N ILE A 1 4.07 9.21 -24.77
CA ILE A 1 4.26 8.21 -23.69
C ILE A 1 2.95 7.44 -23.54
N LEU A 2 2.91 6.17 -23.94
CA LEU A 2 1.75 5.28 -23.74
C LEU A 2 1.30 5.27 -22.27
N PRO A 3 0.00 5.07 -21.98
CA PRO A 3 -0.44 4.65 -20.64
C PRO A 3 0.45 3.49 -20.20
N ILE A 4 0.83 3.47 -18.92
CA ILE A 4 1.57 2.31 -18.40
C ILE A 4 0.54 1.18 -18.34
N ASP A 5 0.46 0.39 -19.41
CA ASP A 5 -0.27 -0.88 -19.48
C ASP A 5 0.53 -1.96 -18.73
N SER A 6 1.03 -1.65 -17.53
CA SER A 6 1.68 -2.66 -16.68
C SER A 6 0.56 -3.34 -15.89
N PRO A 7 0.29 -4.64 -16.11
CA PRO A 7 -0.54 -5.37 -15.18
C PRO A 7 0.14 -5.33 -13.80
N ASN A 8 -0.64 -5.27 -12.73
CA ASN A 8 -0.21 -5.47 -11.32
C ASN A 8 0.19 -4.23 -10.50
N PHE A 9 -0.44 -3.07 -10.69
CA PHE A 9 -0.44 -2.02 -9.66
C PHE A 9 -1.80 -1.95 -8.95
N ILE A 10 -1.80 -1.41 -7.72
CA ILE A 10 -3.02 -1.01 -7.01
C ILE A 10 -3.07 0.51 -6.95
N THR A 11 -4.27 1.08 -7.09
CA THR A 11 -4.47 2.51 -6.91
C THR A 11 -5.24 2.76 -5.62
N LEU A 12 -4.60 3.44 -4.66
CA LEU A 12 -5.25 3.85 -3.42
C LEU A 12 -6.07 5.12 -3.66
N SER A 13 -7.33 5.09 -3.22
CA SER A 13 -8.21 6.25 -3.18
C SER A 13 -7.68 7.28 -2.18
N HIS A 14 -7.96 8.56 -2.43
CA HIS A 14 -7.69 9.63 -1.47
C HIS A 14 -8.39 9.41 -0.11
N LEU A 15 -9.46 8.60 -0.07
CA LEU A 15 -10.13 8.18 1.16
C LEU A 15 -9.18 7.40 2.10
N PHE A 16 -8.20 6.68 1.55
CA PHE A 16 -7.19 6.00 2.35
C PHE A 16 -6.39 6.94 3.25
N MET A 17 -6.15 8.18 2.80
CA MET A 17 -5.47 9.18 3.62
C MET A 17 -6.29 9.60 4.84
N LYS A 18 -7.62 9.59 4.71
CA LYS A 18 -8.58 10.02 5.75
C LYS A 18 -8.84 8.96 6.82
N VAL A 19 -8.45 7.71 6.59
CA VAL A 19 -8.60 6.64 7.59
C VAL A 19 -7.81 7.01 8.85
N ASP A 20 -8.44 6.96 10.02
CA ASP A 20 -7.79 7.26 11.30
C ASP A 20 -7.00 6.03 11.78
N LEU A 21 -5.77 5.89 11.28
CA LEU A 21 -4.83 4.83 11.62
C LEU A 21 -3.41 5.38 11.69
N ASN A 22 -2.59 4.79 12.55
CA ASN A 22 -1.17 5.11 12.62
C ASN A 22 -0.50 4.89 11.25
N ILE A 23 0.46 5.75 10.89
CA ILE A 23 1.17 5.67 9.61
C ILE A 23 1.85 4.31 9.38
N LYS A 24 2.33 3.64 10.45
CA LYS A 24 2.91 2.31 10.37
C LYS A 24 1.85 1.25 10.01
N VAL A 25 0.65 1.36 10.57
CA VAL A 25 -0.48 0.46 10.29
C VAL A 25 -1.00 0.68 8.87
N LYS A 26 -1.06 1.93 8.41
CA LYS A 26 -1.36 2.25 7.00
C LYS A 26 -0.35 1.61 6.05
N GLY A 27 0.95 1.76 6.33
CA GLY A 27 2.00 1.12 5.53
C GLY A 27 1.92 -0.42 5.56
N TYR A 28 1.58 -1.00 6.71
CA TYR A 28 1.33 -2.42 6.87
C TYR A 28 0.13 -2.88 6.03
N TYR A 29 -0.98 -2.13 6.02
CA TYR A 29 -2.15 -2.45 5.23
C TYR A 29 -1.86 -2.47 3.73
N ILE A 30 -1.09 -1.51 3.22
CA ILE A 30 -0.63 -1.50 1.83
C ILE A 30 0.15 -2.78 1.51
N LYS A 31 1.06 -3.21 2.40
CA LYS A 31 1.78 -4.48 2.21
C LYS A 31 0.83 -5.67 2.13
N LEU A 32 -0.20 -5.72 2.97
CA LEU A 32 -1.22 -6.78 2.91
C LEU A 32 -1.98 -6.76 1.57
N LEU A 33 -2.41 -5.58 1.12
CA LEU A 33 -3.10 -5.43 -0.16
C LEU A 33 -2.27 -5.93 -1.35
N LEU A 34 -0.95 -5.71 -1.32
CA LEU A 34 -0.04 -6.15 -2.37
C LEU A 34 0.17 -7.68 -2.43
N ILE A 35 -0.03 -8.40 -1.32
CA ILE A 35 0.20 -9.86 -1.25
C ILE A 35 -1.09 -10.68 -1.16
N ALA A 36 -2.25 -10.01 -1.08
CA ALA A 36 -3.54 -10.66 -0.95
C ALA A 36 -4.00 -11.24 -2.30
N GLU A 37 -4.57 -12.44 -2.24
CA GLU A 37 -5.20 -13.08 -3.39
C GLU A 37 -6.71 -13.03 -3.17
N ASN A 38 -7.46 -12.36 -4.05
CA ASN A 38 -8.91 -12.14 -3.89
C ASN A 38 -9.26 -11.58 -2.50
N ASN A 39 -8.52 -10.56 -2.06
CA ASN A 39 -8.60 -9.95 -0.73
C ASN A 39 -8.28 -10.87 0.45
N LYS A 40 -7.81 -12.10 0.22
CA LYS A 40 -7.53 -13.07 1.28
C LYS A 40 -6.04 -13.34 1.41
N ILE A 41 -5.61 -13.55 2.65
CA ILE A 41 -4.26 -13.99 2.98
C ILE A 41 -4.40 -15.21 3.88
N LEU A 42 -4.21 -16.38 3.30
CA LEU A 42 -4.37 -17.67 3.98
C LEU A 42 -3.05 -18.12 4.65
N LEU A 43 -2.50 -17.25 5.49
CA LEU A 43 -1.26 -17.49 6.21
C LEU A 43 -1.49 -17.40 7.72
N THR A 44 -0.78 -18.24 8.47
CA THR A 44 -0.70 -18.10 9.93
C THR A 44 0.10 -16.83 10.28
N PRO A 45 -0.08 -16.23 11.47
CA PRO A 45 0.64 -15.02 11.87
C PRO A 45 2.16 -15.12 11.73
N ASN A 46 2.75 -16.29 12.04
CA ASN A 46 4.19 -16.54 11.87
C ASN A 46 4.61 -16.46 10.39
N LYS A 47 3.93 -17.21 9.51
CA LYS A 47 4.23 -17.21 8.08
C LYS A 47 3.99 -15.85 7.44
N LEU A 48 2.99 -15.11 7.93
CA LEU A 48 2.72 -13.75 7.50
C LEU A 48 3.85 -12.80 7.92
N ALA A 49 4.32 -12.91 9.17
CA ALA A 49 5.49 -12.18 9.66
C ALA A 49 6.74 -12.47 8.81
N ASP A 50 7.03 -13.73 8.53
CA ASP A 50 8.15 -14.15 7.69
C ASP A 50 8.03 -13.58 6.27
N LYS A 51 6.86 -13.71 5.64
CA LYS A 51 6.59 -13.17 4.29
C LYS A 51 6.72 -11.65 4.22
N LEU A 52 6.41 -10.94 5.31
CA LEU A 52 6.49 -9.48 5.38
C LEU A 52 7.84 -8.96 5.89
N GLY A 53 8.72 -9.83 6.38
CA GLY A 53 9.96 -9.45 7.07
C GLY A 53 9.71 -8.65 8.34
N MET A 54 8.70 -9.03 9.12
CA MET A 54 8.23 -8.29 10.31
C MET A 54 8.17 -9.17 11.54
N GLY A 55 8.28 -8.55 12.73
CA GLY A 55 8.08 -9.27 13.98
C GLY A 55 6.62 -9.72 14.15
N LYS A 56 6.40 -10.97 14.57
CA LYS A 56 5.08 -11.56 14.83
C LYS A 56 4.18 -10.67 15.68
N LYS A 57 4.71 -10.12 16.78
CA LYS A 57 3.95 -9.22 17.68
C LYS A 57 3.43 -7.97 16.96
N ASN A 58 4.21 -7.42 16.04
CA ASN A 58 3.78 -6.25 15.25
C ASN A 58 2.67 -6.65 14.28
N VAL A 59 2.79 -7.80 13.62
CA VAL A 59 1.74 -8.34 12.74
C VAL A 59 0.43 -8.53 13.51
N GLU A 60 0.49 -9.13 14.70
CA GLU A 60 -0.70 -9.35 15.53
C GLU A 60 -1.32 -8.03 16.01
N SER A 61 -0.51 -7.09 16.51
CA SER A 61 -0.97 -5.77 16.94
C SER A 61 -1.62 -4.98 15.80
N TYR A 62 -0.97 -4.92 14.64
CA TYR A 62 -1.49 -4.16 13.51
C TYR A 62 -2.74 -4.82 12.90
N ASN A 63 -2.82 -6.15 12.88
CA ASN A 63 -4.05 -6.85 12.49
C ASN A 63 -5.23 -6.50 13.41
N LEU A 64 -4.99 -6.37 14.72
CA LEU A 64 -6.03 -5.98 15.67
C LEU A 64 -6.52 -4.54 15.44
N GLU A 65 -5.61 -3.61 15.15
CA GLU A 65 -5.97 -2.23 14.79
C GLU A 65 -6.78 -2.18 13.48
N LEU A 66 -6.36 -2.93 12.45
CA LEU A 66 -7.10 -3.02 11.19
C LEU A 66 -8.48 -3.69 11.34
N TYR A 67 -8.58 -4.70 12.19
CA TYR A 67 -9.85 -5.33 12.53
C TYR A 67 -10.79 -4.33 13.21
N SER A 68 -10.28 -3.57 14.18
CA SER A 68 -11.04 -2.54 14.89
C SER A 68 -11.49 -1.41 13.97
N ALA A 69 -10.70 -1.08 12.94
CA ALA A 69 -11.03 -0.11 11.90
C ALA A 69 -11.95 -0.67 10.80
N GLY A 70 -12.33 -1.95 10.87
CA GLY A 70 -13.19 -2.58 9.87
C GLY A 70 -12.53 -2.76 8.49
N LEU A 71 -11.20 -2.79 8.42
CA LEU A 71 -10.42 -3.00 7.18
C LEU A 71 -9.93 -4.44 7.00
N LEU A 72 -10.16 -5.28 8.01
CA LEU A 72 -9.76 -6.68 8.06
C LEU A 72 -10.79 -7.51 8.83
N ARG A 73 -10.98 -8.76 8.41
CA ARG A 73 -11.75 -9.79 9.12
C ARG A 73 -10.90 -11.03 9.32
N TYR A 74 -11.02 -11.66 10.48
CA TYR A 74 -10.41 -12.97 10.71
C TYR A 74 -11.27 -14.08 10.09
N ILE A 75 -10.60 -15.04 9.45
CA ILE A 75 -11.21 -16.24 8.86
C ILE A 75 -10.43 -17.49 9.34
N PRO A 76 -11.02 -18.71 9.29
CA PRO A 76 -10.41 -19.90 9.89
C PRO A 76 -8.99 -20.26 9.42
N LYS A 77 -8.53 -19.72 8.29
CA LYS A 77 -7.20 -19.98 7.72
C LYS A 77 -6.35 -18.71 7.51
N GLY A 78 -6.75 -17.58 8.05
CA GLY A 78 -6.00 -16.33 7.90
C GLY A 78 -6.88 -15.09 8.04
N ILE A 79 -6.72 -14.15 7.11
CA ILE A 79 -7.40 -12.85 7.14
C ILE A 79 -8.01 -12.52 5.78
N GLU A 80 -9.11 -11.79 5.81
CA GLU A 80 -9.78 -11.21 4.65
C GLU A 80 -9.76 -9.69 4.78
N LEU A 81 -9.22 -9.00 3.78
CA LEU A 81 -9.17 -7.55 3.72
C LEU A 81 -10.50 -7.01 3.22
N THR A 82 -10.90 -5.86 3.77
CA THR A 82 -12.13 -5.16 3.40
C THR A 82 -11.79 -3.74 2.96
N PRO A 83 -11.22 -3.57 1.75
CA PRO A 83 -10.73 -2.29 1.27
C PRO A 83 -11.82 -1.28 0.91
N ASN A 84 -13.11 -1.56 1.11
CA ASN A 84 -14.29 -0.68 0.97
C ASN A 84 -13.98 0.77 0.52
N GLU A 85 -14.07 1.05 -0.79
CA GLU A 85 -13.84 2.38 -1.40
C GLU A 85 -12.41 2.97 -1.28
N LEU A 86 -11.50 2.27 -0.62
CA LEU A 86 -10.08 2.63 -0.46
C LEU A 86 -9.24 2.22 -1.67
N LEU A 87 -9.70 1.26 -2.47
CA LEU A 87 -9.11 0.92 -3.75
C LEU A 87 -9.96 1.51 -4.88
N LEU A 88 -9.30 2.17 -5.82
CA LEU A 88 -9.93 2.58 -7.06
C LEU A 88 -9.83 1.44 -8.07
N ASP A 89 -10.88 1.24 -8.86
CA ASP A 89 -10.79 0.38 -10.04
C ASP A 89 -9.63 0.86 -10.91
N ASN A 90 -8.69 -0.03 -11.19
CA ASN A 90 -7.50 0.29 -11.99
C ASN A 90 -7.85 0.75 -13.42
N ASN A 91 -9.12 0.63 -13.85
CA ASN A 91 -9.63 1.21 -15.08
C ASN A 91 -9.67 2.75 -15.09
N ILE A 92 -9.63 3.42 -13.93
CA ILE A 92 -9.77 4.89 -13.81
C ILE A 92 -8.42 5.61 -13.64
N ALA A 93 -7.39 4.91 -13.17
CA ALA A 93 -6.12 5.53 -12.80
C ALA A 93 -5.19 5.76 -14.00
N LYS A 94 -5.56 6.67 -14.92
CA LYS A 94 -4.56 7.31 -15.80
C LYS A 94 -3.66 8.15 -14.89
N GLN A 95 -2.45 7.68 -14.62
CA GLN A 95 -1.44 8.47 -13.90
C GLN A 95 -1.32 9.84 -14.58
N ARG A 96 -1.63 10.92 -13.85
CA ARG A 96 -1.42 12.29 -14.35
C ARG A 96 0.09 12.47 -14.53
N LYS A 97 0.55 12.48 -15.78
CA LYS A 97 1.92 12.88 -16.16
C LYS A 97 2.08 14.41 -16.13
N GLU A 98 1.31 15.10 -15.30
CA GLU A 98 1.44 16.54 -15.18
C GLU A 98 2.61 16.79 -14.25
N TRP A 99 3.78 16.95 -14.86
CA TRP A 99 4.95 17.49 -14.20
C TRP A 99 4.60 18.90 -13.72
N ASN A 100 4.47 19.11 -12.41
CA ASN A 100 4.40 20.46 -11.86
C ASN A 100 5.77 21.13 -12.07
N PRO A 101 5.91 22.12 -12.96
CA PRO A 101 7.21 22.72 -13.29
C PRO A 101 7.73 23.65 -12.18
N THR A 102 7.09 23.70 -11.02
CA THR A 102 7.32 24.73 -10.00
C THR A 102 8.64 24.62 -9.23
N ASN A 103 9.52 23.65 -9.53
CA ASN A 103 10.84 23.57 -8.89
C ASN A 103 12.05 23.50 -9.86
N SER A 104 11.86 23.69 -11.17
CA SER A 104 12.98 23.63 -12.12
C SER A 104 13.89 24.87 -12.11
N LYS A 105 13.51 25.95 -11.42
CA LYS A 105 14.29 27.20 -11.43
C LYS A 105 15.49 27.22 -10.47
N ASN A 106 15.67 26.20 -9.62
CA ASN A 106 16.79 26.12 -8.67
C ASN A 106 17.46 24.74 -8.64
N VAL A 107 17.58 24.06 -9.78
CA VAL A 107 18.45 22.88 -9.86
C VAL A 107 19.88 23.37 -10.12
N VAL A 108 20.66 23.53 -9.04
CA VAL A 108 22.08 23.87 -9.11
C VAL A 108 22.78 22.82 -9.99
N LYS A 109 23.33 23.24 -11.13
CA LYS A 109 24.14 22.39 -12.00
C LYS A 109 25.42 22.01 -11.27
N ILE A 110 25.43 20.85 -10.62
CA ILE A 110 26.66 20.24 -10.12
C ILE A 110 27.38 19.64 -11.34
N ALA A 111 28.32 20.40 -11.90
CA ALA A 111 29.25 19.88 -12.89
C ALA A 111 30.27 18.97 -12.18
N PHE A 112 30.24 17.68 -12.46
CA PHE A 112 31.30 16.76 -12.05
C PHE A 112 32.55 17.08 -12.86
N LYS A 113 33.54 17.74 -12.23
CA LYS A 113 34.89 17.80 -12.78
C LYS A 113 35.52 16.42 -12.60
N SER A 114 35.84 15.76 -13.71
CA SER A 114 36.80 14.65 -13.71
C SER A 114 38.15 15.18 -13.28
N LYS A 115 38.84 14.39 -12.44
CA LYS A 115 40.22 14.64 -12.02
C LYS A 115 41.19 14.33 -13.15
#